data_AF-A0A7C4FWF6-F1
#
_entry.id   AF-A0A7C4FWF6-F1
#
_cell.length_a   1.000
_cell.length_b   1.000
_cell.length_c   1.000
_cell.angle_alpha   90.00
_cell.angle_beta   90.00
_cell.angle_gamma   90.00
#
_symmetry.space_group_name_H-M   'P 1'
#
loop_
_entity.id
_entity.type
_entity.pdbx_description
1 polymer ?
#
loop_
_entity_poly.entity_id
_entity_poly.type
_entity_poly.pdbx_seq_one_letter_code
_entity_poly.pdbx_strand_id
1 'polypeptide(L)'
;MSLTKEEMLEVNFAFSGGGARAALGTIGFLEGAQEAGFLDCIMATAGIAGSTWALASWISSGLDIPQFREFFIKRLSISLISTPLRVKNTVILVKFCYEQPPSIVDLYGNWLANAFLGKNLTLDFGVDANLVYLASTVKNDLPSQVDRISAARYPFSVYTAIQEGSHEFF
;
A
#
# COMPACT_ATOMS: atom_id res chain seq x y z
N MET A 1 35.47 5.48 4.80
CA MET A 1 35.60 5.15 3.37
C MET A 1 34.20 5.19 2.79
N SER A 2 33.88 6.16 1.94
CA SER A 2 32.57 6.26 1.28
C SER A 2 32.65 5.55 -0.06
N LEU A 3 31.68 4.69 -0.36
CA LEU A 3 31.54 4.07 -1.69
C LEU A 3 31.24 5.16 -2.72
N THR A 4 31.82 5.05 -3.91
CA THR A 4 31.40 5.85 -5.07
C THR A 4 30.03 5.35 -5.57
N LYS A 5 29.33 6.17 -6.37
CA LYS A 5 28.01 5.80 -6.88
C LYS A 5 28.07 4.54 -7.76
N GLU A 6 29.17 4.38 -8.49
CA GLU A 6 29.45 3.25 -9.38
C GLU A 6 29.77 1.95 -8.61
N GLU A 7 30.18 2.06 -7.35
CA GLU A 7 30.49 0.91 -6.47
C GLU A 7 29.29 0.49 -5.61
N MET A 8 28.23 1.30 -5.53
CA MET A 8 27.01 0.92 -4.79
C MET A 8 26.21 -0.14 -5.54
N LEU A 9 25.90 -1.23 -4.85
CA LEU A 9 25.03 -2.28 -5.37
C LEU A 9 23.57 -1.82 -5.39
N GLU A 10 22.89 -2.07 -6.51
CA GLU A 10 21.45 -1.88 -6.60
C GLU A 10 20.74 -3.13 -6.07
N VAL A 11 20.16 -3.03 -4.87
CA VAL A 11 19.45 -4.13 -4.21
C VAL A 11 17.96 -3.81 -4.16
N ASN A 12 17.14 -4.74 -4.66
CA ASN A 12 15.69 -4.58 -4.74
C ASN A 12 14.98 -5.82 -4.18
N PHE A 13 13.85 -5.62 -3.50
CA PHE A 13 13.02 -6.71 -2.99
C PHE A 13 11.80 -6.93 -3.89
N ALA A 14 11.54 -8.18 -4.26
CA ALA A 14 10.37 -8.57 -5.05
C ALA A 14 9.47 -9.51 -4.25
N PHE A 15 8.21 -9.11 -4.09
CA PHE A 15 7.21 -9.81 -3.29
C PHE A 15 6.10 -10.38 -4.15
N SER A 16 5.78 -11.66 -3.90
CA SER A 16 4.75 -12.39 -4.63
C SER A 16 3.32 -12.01 -4.20
N GLY A 17 2.34 -12.53 -4.96
CA GLY A 17 0.91 -12.43 -4.64
C GLY A 17 0.44 -13.59 -3.75
N GLY A 18 -0.77 -13.45 -3.20
CA GLY A 18 -1.37 -14.47 -2.33
C GLY A 18 -2.22 -13.93 -1.19
N GLY A 19 -2.91 -12.80 -1.41
CA GLY A 19 -3.77 -12.16 -0.42
C GLY A 19 -3.10 -11.90 0.92
N ALA A 20 -3.83 -12.13 2.01
CA ALA A 20 -3.35 -11.88 3.37
C ALA A 20 -2.08 -12.66 3.74
N ARG A 21 -1.90 -13.88 3.21
CA ARG A 21 -0.69 -14.68 3.43
C ARG A 21 0.54 -13.98 2.88
N ALA A 22 0.46 -13.47 1.65
CA ALA A 22 1.55 -12.74 1.03
C ALA A 22 1.80 -11.39 1.74
N ALA A 23 0.74 -10.72 2.20
CA ALA A 23 0.86 -9.49 2.98
C ALA A 23 1.63 -9.72 4.28
N LEU A 24 1.22 -10.70 5.09
CA LEU A 24 1.90 -11.05 6.35
C LEU A 24 3.34 -11.52 6.14
N GLY A 25 3.59 -12.34 5.11
CA GLY A 25 4.94 -12.77 4.75
C GLY A 25 5.83 -11.60 4.34
N THR A 26 5.29 -10.62 3.62
CA THR A 26 6.00 -9.38 3.25
C THR A 26 6.36 -8.59 4.51
N ILE A 27 5.43 -8.42 5.45
CA ILE A 27 5.67 -7.70 6.71
C ILE A 27 6.77 -8.37 7.54
N GLY A 28 6.68 -9.69 7.73
CA GLY A 28 7.69 -10.44 8.48
C GLY A 28 9.06 -10.40 7.80
N PHE A 29 9.11 -10.43 6.47
CA PHE A 29 10.37 -10.26 5.73
C PHE A 29 10.97 -8.87 5.93
N LEU A 30 10.17 -7.81 5.84
CA LEU A 30 10.65 -6.44 6.05
C LEU A 30 11.13 -6.24 7.50
N GLU A 31 10.46 -6.84 8.49
CA GLU A 31 10.91 -6.85 9.88
C GLU A 31 12.26 -7.53 10.05
N GLY A 32 12.40 -8.76 9.52
CA GLY A 32 13.69 -9.46 9.55
C GLY A 32 14.80 -8.71 8.80
N ALA A 33 14.47 -8.04 7.69
CA ALA A 33 15.42 -7.20 6.95
C ALA A 33 15.84 -5.96 7.77
N GLN A 34 14.93 -5.36 8.52
CA GLN A 34 15.23 -4.24 9.43
C GLN A 34 16.13 -4.69 10.58
N GLU A 35 15.80 -5.81 11.23
CA GLU A 35 16.59 -6.39 12.32
C GLU A 35 18.01 -6.78 11.88
N ALA A 36 18.14 -7.27 10.64
CA ALA A 36 19.43 -7.59 10.04
C ALA A 36 20.21 -6.37 9.51
N GLY A 37 19.62 -5.17 9.53
CA GLY A 37 20.24 -3.95 9.00
C GLY A 37 20.30 -3.88 7.46
N PHE A 38 19.55 -4.73 6.76
CA PHE A 38 19.50 -4.75 5.29
C PHE A 38 18.44 -3.82 4.70
N LEU A 39 17.46 -3.38 5.49
CA LEU A 39 16.38 -2.54 4.99
C LEU A 39 16.88 -1.16 4.53
N ASP A 40 17.93 -0.61 5.15
CA ASP A 40 18.53 0.65 4.72
C ASP A 40 19.36 0.51 3.44
N CYS A 41 19.63 -0.72 3.00
CA CYS A 41 20.40 -1.00 1.79
C CYS A 41 19.55 -1.16 0.53
N ILE A 42 18.21 -1.19 0.64
CA ILE A 42 17.35 -1.42 -0.51
C ILE A 42 16.94 -0.13 -1.21
N MET A 43 16.94 -0.20 -2.54
CA MET A 43 16.57 0.92 -3.42
C MET A 43 15.09 0.89 -3.77
N ALA A 44 14.57 -0.31 -4.08
CA ALA A 44 13.18 -0.48 -4.46
C ALA A 44 12.54 -1.75 -3.90
N THR A 45 11.21 -1.71 -3.85
CA THR A 45 10.34 -2.85 -3.60
C THR A 45 9.40 -3.02 -4.79
N ALA A 46 9.13 -4.27 -5.17
CA ALA A 46 8.12 -4.61 -6.17
C ALA A 46 7.13 -5.58 -5.53
N GLY A 47 5.83 -5.35 -5.74
CA GLY A 47 4.78 -6.20 -5.18
C GLY A 47 3.62 -6.42 -6.15
N ILE A 48 2.96 -7.58 -5.96
CA ILE A 48 1.75 -7.95 -6.70
C ILE A 48 0.66 -8.45 -5.74
N ALA A 49 -0.60 -8.15 -6.04
CA ALA A 49 -1.76 -8.58 -5.25
C ALA A 49 -1.58 -8.37 -3.74
N GLY A 50 -1.54 -9.44 -2.93
CA GLY A 50 -1.50 -9.34 -1.46
C GLY A 50 -0.30 -8.56 -0.89
N SER A 51 0.88 -8.64 -1.51
CA SER A 51 2.05 -7.87 -1.05
C SER A 51 1.89 -6.38 -1.27
N THR A 52 1.07 -5.94 -2.24
CA THR A 52 0.78 -4.51 -2.43
C THR A 52 -0.03 -3.95 -1.26
N TRP A 53 -0.87 -4.77 -0.60
CA TRP A 53 -1.63 -4.33 0.57
C TRP A 53 -0.69 -3.98 1.73
N ALA A 54 0.36 -4.78 1.93
CA ALA A 54 1.38 -4.52 2.93
C ALA A 54 2.23 -3.29 2.57
N LEU A 55 2.85 -3.28 1.38
CA LEU A 55 3.73 -2.19 0.95
C LEU A 55 3.00 -0.84 0.88
N ALA A 56 1.82 -0.81 0.26
CA ALA A 56 1.08 0.44 0.09
C ALA A 56 0.60 1.00 1.43
N SER A 57 0.17 0.15 2.36
CA SER A 57 -0.28 0.60 3.68
C SER A 57 0.90 1.00 4.55
N TRP A 58 2.03 0.29 4.50
CA TRP A 58 3.23 0.62 5.26
C TRP A 58 3.76 2.00 4.89
N ILE A 59 4.06 2.22 3.61
CA ILE A 59 4.63 3.48 3.14
C ILE A 59 3.65 4.63 3.40
N SER A 60 2.36 4.42 3.12
CA SER A 60 1.34 5.47 3.36
C SER A 60 1.18 5.80 4.85
N SER A 61 1.32 4.79 5.72
CA SER A 61 1.17 4.98 7.17
C SER A 61 2.28 5.85 7.76
N GLY A 62 3.50 5.76 7.22
CA GLY A 62 4.65 6.43 7.82
C GLY A 62 5.12 5.83 9.14
N LEU A 63 4.62 4.65 9.51
CA LEU A 63 5.00 3.95 10.72
C LEU A 63 6.34 3.25 10.53
N ASP A 64 7.03 3.03 11.65
CA ASP A 64 8.10 2.05 11.69
C ASP A 64 7.53 0.64 11.49
N ILE A 65 8.38 -0.33 11.12
CA ILE A 65 7.92 -1.68 10.82
C ILE A 65 7.24 -2.36 12.03
N PRO A 66 7.77 -2.30 13.26
CA PRO A 66 7.12 -2.91 14.41
C PRO A 66 5.71 -2.36 14.68
N GLN A 67 5.54 -1.04 14.62
CA GLN A 67 4.23 -0.39 14.76
C GLN A 67 3.30 -0.76 13.61
N PHE A 68 3.82 -0.78 12.38
CA PHE A 68 3.04 -1.16 11.21
C PHE A 68 2.56 -2.61 11.29
N ARG A 69 3.41 -3.53 11.73
CA ARG A 69 3.08 -4.95 11.94
C ARG A 69 1.93 -5.10 12.92
N GLU A 70 2.02 -4.46 14.09
CA GLU A 70 0.98 -4.51 15.10
C GLU A 70 -0.34 -3.93 14.58
N PHE A 71 -0.27 -2.78 13.92
CA PHE A 71 -1.42 -2.17 13.26
C PHE A 71 -2.06 -3.13 12.24
N PHE A 72 -1.27 -3.71 11.35
CA PHE A 72 -1.75 -4.55 10.25
C PHE A 72 -2.36 -5.87 10.74
N ILE A 73 -1.70 -6.55 11.70
CA ILE A 73 -2.22 -7.80 12.28
C ILE A 73 -3.56 -7.54 12.98
N LYS A 74 -3.66 -6.44 13.72
CA LYS A 74 -4.91 -6.04 14.40
C LYS A 74 -6.04 -5.75 13.40
N ARG A 75 -5.72 -5.20 12.22
CA ARG A 75 -6.69 -4.97 11.15
C ARG A 75 -7.11 -6.24 10.44
N LEU A 76 -6.19 -7.17 10.26
CA LEU A 76 -6.47 -8.45 9.63
C LEU A 76 -7.31 -9.37 10.54
N SER A 77 -7.13 -9.28 11.86
CA SER A 77 -7.86 -10.07 12.85
C SER A 77 -9.30 -9.60 13.08
N ILE A 78 -9.58 -8.32 12.83
CA ILE A 78 -10.96 -7.85 12.64
C ILE A 78 -11.42 -8.49 11.34
N SER A 79 -12.38 -9.42 11.43
CA SER A 79 -12.84 -10.17 10.26
C SER A 79 -13.12 -9.20 9.12
N LEU A 80 -12.37 -9.38 8.04
CA LEU A 80 -12.58 -8.68 6.78
C LEU A 80 -14.07 -8.76 6.36
N ILE A 81 -14.76 -9.85 6.72
CA ILE A 81 -16.19 -10.07 6.48
C ILE A 81 -17.09 -9.24 7.42
N SER A 82 -16.67 -8.96 8.66
CA SER A 82 -17.46 -8.18 9.61
C SER A 82 -17.29 -6.66 9.46
N THR A 83 -16.34 -6.22 8.62
CA THR A 83 -16.19 -4.81 8.29
C THR A 83 -17.37 -4.39 7.41
N PRO A 84 -18.30 -3.54 7.88
CA PRO A 84 -19.43 -3.15 7.08
C PRO A 84 -18.94 -2.48 5.80
N LEU A 85 -19.54 -2.84 4.66
CA LEU A 85 -19.25 -2.25 3.37
C LEU A 85 -19.67 -0.78 3.40
N ARG A 86 -18.79 0.09 3.91
CA ARG A 86 -18.99 1.53 3.96
C ARG A 86 -18.49 2.13 2.66
N VAL A 87 -19.27 1.89 1.60
CA VAL A 87 -19.06 2.59 0.34
C VAL A 87 -19.48 4.03 0.58
N LYS A 88 -18.51 4.94 0.63
CA LYS A 88 -18.81 6.35 0.56
C LYS A 88 -19.28 6.66 -0.86
N ASN A 89 -20.51 7.17 -0.97
CA ASN A 89 -21.11 7.61 -2.23
C ASN A 89 -20.16 8.53 -3.02
N THR A 90 -19.26 9.24 -2.33
CA THR A 90 -18.25 10.12 -2.91
C THR A 90 -17.35 9.42 -3.94
N VAL A 91 -16.93 8.17 -3.75
CA VAL A 91 -16.03 7.49 -4.70
C VAL A 91 -16.76 7.14 -6.00
N ILE A 92 -17.95 6.57 -5.87
CA ILE A 92 -18.79 6.21 -7.04
C ILE A 92 -19.24 7.47 -7.77
N LEU A 93 -19.61 8.52 -7.03
CA LEU A 93 -20.02 9.81 -7.60
C LEU A 93 -18.88 10.48 -8.36
N VAL A 94 -17.66 10.49 -7.81
CA VAL A 94 -16.48 11.02 -8.51
C VAL A 94 -16.25 10.26 -9.81
N LYS A 95 -16.28 8.91 -9.79
CA LYS A 95 -16.13 8.12 -11.01
C LYS A 95 -17.23 8.42 -12.04
N PHE A 96 -18.47 8.56 -11.58
CA PHE A 96 -19.59 8.95 -12.44
C PHE A 96 -19.38 10.32 -13.08
N CYS A 97 -18.90 11.32 -12.32
CA CYS A 97 -18.59 12.66 -12.84
C CYS A 97 -17.46 12.66 -13.88
N TYR A 98 -16.57 11.67 -13.86
CA TYR A 98 -15.49 11.49 -14.84
C TYR A 98 -15.81 10.44 -15.91
N GLU A 99 -17.08 10.03 -16.04
CA GLU A 99 -17.54 9.05 -17.03
C GLU A 99 -16.82 7.69 -16.94
N GLN A 100 -16.33 7.33 -15.76
CA GLN A 100 -15.66 6.06 -15.52
C GLN A 100 -16.68 5.02 -15.02
N PRO A 101 -16.82 3.86 -15.69
CA PRO A 101 -17.75 2.83 -15.24
C PRO A 101 -17.31 2.24 -13.89
N PRO A 102 -18.20 2.20 -12.88
CA PRO A 102 -17.90 1.50 -11.64
C PRO A 102 -17.86 -0.01 -11.89
N SER A 103 -16.99 -0.70 -11.19
CA SER A 103 -16.77 -2.14 -11.31
C SER A 103 -16.70 -2.81 -9.94
N ILE A 104 -16.68 -4.15 -9.92
CA ILE A 104 -16.44 -4.91 -8.68
C ILE A 104 -15.07 -4.59 -8.06
N VAL A 105 -14.09 -4.15 -8.87
CA VAL A 105 -12.77 -3.71 -8.40
C VAL A 105 -12.90 -2.48 -7.50
N ASP A 106 -13.87 -1.60 -7.76
CA ASP A 106 -14.12 -0.41 -6.92
C ASP A 106 -14.67 -0.77 -5.55
N LEU A 107 -15.61 -1.73 -5.51
CA LEU A 107 -16.16 -2.23 -4.26
C LEU A 107 -15.09 -2.94 -3.44
N TYR A 108 -14.29 -3.78 -4.08
CA TYR A 108 -13.18 -4.49 -3.44
C TYR A 108 -12.08 -3.54 -2.97
N GLY A 109 -11.70 -2.56 -3.78
CA GLY A 109 -10.72 -1.53 -3.44
C GLY A 109 -11.18 -0.66 -2.28
N ASN A 110 -12.46 -0.24 -2.27
CA ASN A 110 -13.07 0.49 -1.16
C ASN A 110 -13.01 -0.30 0.15
N TRP A 111 -13.32 -1.59 0.07
CA TRP A 111 -13.26 -2.49 1.22
C TRP A 111 -11.82 -2.67 1.74
N LEU A 112 -10.85 -2.91 0.87
CA LEU A 112 -9.43 -2.99 1.24
C LEU A 112 -8.91 -1.67 1.85
N ALA A 113 -9.28 -0.53 1.27
CA ALA A 113 -8.88 0.78 1.78
C ALA A 113 -9.44 1.01 3.18
N ASN A 114 -10.70 0.67 3.44
CA ASN A 114 -11.27 0.78 4.78
C ASN A 114 -10.61 -0.17 5.78
N ALA A 115 -10.19 -1.36 5.34
CA ALA A 115 -9.50 -2.33 6.18
C ALA A 115 -8.10 -1.85 6.58
N PHE A 116 -7.28 -1.42 5.62
CA PHE A 116 -5.84 -1.20 5.82
C PHE A 116 -5.39 0.27 5.83
N LEU A 117 -6.22 1.20 5.33
CA LEU A 117 -5.93 2.65 5.29
C LEU A 117 -6.91 3.49 6.14
N GLY A 118 -7.95 2.87 6.72
CA GLY A 118 -9.08 3.57 7.37
C GLY A 118 -8.91 3.94 8.84
N LYS A 119 -9.74 4.88 9.32
CA LYS A 119 -9.63 5.60 10.62
C LYS A 119 -9.94 4.84 11.92
N ASN A 120 -10.26 3.55 11.88
CA ASN A 120 -11.04 2.95 12.98
C ASN A 120 -10.26 2.33 14.16
N LEU A 121 -8.98 2.62 14.40
CA LEU A 121 -8.30 2.01 15.56
C LEU A 121 -7.03 2.76 16.00
N THR A 122 -7.15 3.63 17.01
CA THR A 122 -6.11 4.27 17.86
C THR A 122 -4.91 5.00 17.20
N LEU A 123 -4.61 4.73 15.94
CA LEU A 123 -3.73 5.45 15.03
C LEU A 123 -4.65 6.09 13.99
N ASP A 124 -5.10 7.31 14.29
CA ASP A 124 -5.87 8.10 13.33
C ASP A 124 -4.89 8.66 12.30
N PHE A 125 -4.90 8.11 11.09
CA PHE A 125 -4.19 8.72 9.97
C PHE A 125 -4.82 10.04 9.54
N GLY A 126 -5.94 10.50 10.12
CA GLY A 126 -6.56 11.79 9.81
C GLY A 126 -7.22 11.86 8.43
N VAL A 127 -6.95 10.90 7.53
CA VAL A 127 -7.42 10.86 6.14
C VAL A 127 -8.57 9.87 5.97
N ASP A 128 -9.54 10.24 5.14
CA ASP A 128 -10.55 9.31 4.65
C ASP A 128 -9.88 8.27 3.75
N ALA A 129 -9.82 6.99 4.17
CA ALA A 129 -9.22 5.90 3.40
C ALA A 129 -9.64 5.86 1.92
N ASN A 130 -10.90 6.22 1.67
CA ASN A 130 -11.52 6.16 0.35
C ASN A 130 -11.10 7.32 -0.57
N LEU A 131 -10.37 8.29 -0.02
CA LEU A 131 -9.82 9.41 -0.75
C LEU A 131 -8.30 9.35 -0.82
N VAL A 132 -7.65 8.32 -0.25
CA VAL A 132 -6.19 8.15 -0.29
C VAL A 132 -5.75 7.85 -1.72
N TYR A 133 -5.05 8.80 -2.33
CA TYR A 133 -4.29 8.60 -3.55
C TYR A 133 -2.84 8.33 -3.17
N LEU A 134 -2.28 7.19 -3.55
CA LEU A 134 -0.92 6.82 -3.13
C LEU A 134 0.14 7.82 -3.64
N ALA A 135 -0.07 8.33 -4.86
CA ALA A 135 0.84 9.22 -5.55
C ALA A 135 0.59 10.71 -5.30
N SER A 136 -0.51 11.09 -4.64
CA SER A 136 -0.83 12.50 -4.42
C SER A 136 -1.26 12.77 -2.98
N THR A 137 -0.83 13.90 -2.46
CA THR A 137 -1.14 14.34 -1.10
C THR A 137 -2.64 14.63 -1.02
N VAL A 138 -3.33 13.89 -0.16
CA VAL A 138 -4.77 14.06 0.04
C VAL A 138 -4.97 14.97 1.24
N LYS A 139 -5.93 15.90 1.12
CA LYS A 139 -6.41 16.83 2.15
C LYS A 139 -6.09 16.37 3.59
N ASN A 140 -5.47 17.28 4.36
CA ASN A 140 -5.01 17.19 5.76
C ASN A 140 -3.48 17.00 5.96
N ASP A 141 -2.64 17.43 5.01
CA ASP A 141 -1.17 17.54 5.16
C ASP A 141 -0.40 16.25 5.49
N LEU A 142 -0.98 15.05 5.32
CA LEU A 142 -0.19 13.81 5.43
C LEU A 142 0.67 13.60 4.17
N PRO A 143 1.99 13.37 4.31
CA PRO A 143 2.87 13.11 3.18
C PRO A 143 2.39 11.91 2.34
N SER A 144 2.28 12.11 1.04
CA SER A 144 2.03 11.05 0.06
C SER A 144 3.18 10.03 0.04
N GLN A 145 3.02 8.91 -0.66
CA GLN A 145 4.15 8.01 -0.84
C GLN A 145 5.29 8.71 -1.61
N VAL A 146 4.96 9.58 -2.57
CA VAL A 146 5.93 10.36 -3.32
C VAL A 146 6.76 11.25 -2.39
N ASP A 147 6.12 11.95 -1.45
CA ASP A 147 6.82 12.80 -0.48
C ASP A 147 7.77 11.98 0.41
N ARG A 148 7.33 10.79 0.83
CA ARG A 148 8.07 9.90 1.72
C ARG A 148 9.27 9.24 1.04
N ILE A 149 9.08 8.83 -0.21
CA ILE A 149 10.15 8.27 -1.05
C ILE A 149 11.15 9.38 -1.42
N SER A 150 10.68 10.58 -1.75
CA SER A 150 11.55 11.72 -2.08
C SER A 150 12.42 12.17 -0.90
N ALA A 151 11.95 11.96 0.33
CA ALA A 151 12.72 12.17 1.54
C ALA A 151 13.74 11.04 1.83
N ALA A 152 13.88 10.06 0.94
CA ALA A 152 14.75 8.89 1.07
C ALA A 152 14.55 8.08 2.36
N ARG A 153 13.33 8.12 2.94
CA ARG A 153 12.99 7.36 4.15
C ARG A 153 12.42 5.97 3.86
N TYR A 154 11.97 5.76 2.62
CA TYR A 154 11.36 4.51 2.17
C TYR A 154 11.91 4.16 0.78
N PRO A 155 12.06 2.87 0.47
CA PRO A 155 12.44 2.42 -0.87
C PRO A 155 11.38 2.82 -1.89
N PHE A 156 11.78 3.01 -3.14
CA PHE A 156 10.85 3.23 -4.24
C PHE A 156 9.92 2.01 -4.41
N SER A 157 8.60 2.20 -4.50
CA SER A 157 7.66 1.08 -4.55
C SER A 157 7.01 0.94 -5.93
N VAL A 158 7.09 -0.27 -6.49
CA VAL A 158 6.50 -0.65 -7.77
C VAL A 158 5.33 -1.58 -7.52
N TYR A 159 4.15 -1.17 -7.98
CA TYR A 159 2.94 -1.98 -8.00
C TYR A 159 2.61 -2.31 -9.45
N THR A 160 2.25 -3.56 -9.75
CA THR A 160 1.91 -3.97 -11.12
C THR A 160 0.53 -4.60 -11.23
N ALA A 161 -0.06 -4.45 -12.42
CA ALA A 161 -1.30 -5.06 -12.85
C ALA A 161 -1.15 -5.43 -14.34
N ILE A 162 -1.96 -6.39 -14.80
CA ILE A 162 -1.98 -6.79 -16.21
C ILE A 162 -3.09 -6.00 -16.91
N GLN A 163 -2.74 -5.37 -18.04
CA GLN A 163 -3.74 -4.85 -18.96
C GLN A 163 -4.13 -5.99 -19.91
N GLU A 164 -5.36 -6.48 -19.79
CA GLU A 164 -5.91 -7.43 -20.73
C GLU A 164 -6.30 -6.68 -22.02
N GLY A 165 -5.84 -7.18 -23.17
CA GLY A 165 -6.22 -6.63 -24.48
C GLY A 165 -7.69 -6.91 -24.73
N SER A 166 -8.44 -5.91 -25.22
CA SER A 166 -9.81 -6.11 -25.66
C SER A 166 -9.82 -7.10 -26.83
N HIS A 167 -10.28 -8.32 -26.61
CA HIS A 167 -10.71 -9.18 -27.70
C HIS A 167 -11.99 -8.55 -28.27
N GLU A 168 -11.84 -7.73 -29.31
CA GLU A 168 -12.94 -7.40 -30.21
C GLU A 168 -13.39 -8.71 -30.87
N PHE A 169 -14.42 -9.34 -30.29
CA PHE A 169 -15.18 -10.37 -30.99
C PHE A 169 -16.01 -9.64 -32.05
N PHE A 170 -15.48 -9.61 -33.28
CA PHE A 170 -16.20 -9.23 -34.50
C PHE A 170 -17.42 -10.12 -34.74
#